data_AF-A0A935UJP1-F1
#
_entry.id   AF-A0A935UJP1-F1
#
_cell.length_a   1.000
_cell.length_b   1.000
_cell.length_c   1.000
_cell.angle_alpha   90.00
_cell.angle_beta   90.00
_cell.angle_gamma   90.00
#
_symmetry.space_group_name_H-M   'P 1'
#
loop_
_entity.id
_entity.type
_entity.pdbx_description
1 polymer ?
#
loop_
_entity_poly.entity_id
_entity_poly.type
_entity_poly.pdbx_seq_one_letter_code
_entity_poly.pdbx_strand_id
1 'polypeptide(L)'
;MKKEYWINVKHVDNRMVIFLNGATVWDSGIVHDDPEMNVFINITDHLLEHSSHSVELIFEGFNDTYTSDDKEGDLNPWHFHYRVFSRLVDADKKKVVEEDMLSPYNEKHMSNPNIRAINNCYQIVRKDNDFKVISNSLTQNFYN
;
A
#
# COMPACT_ATOMS: atom_id res chain seq x y z
N MET A 1 20.82 4.47 16.79
CA MET A 1 19.80 3.62 16.15
C MET A 1 19.22 4.42 14.99
N LYS A 2 19.09 3.80 13.82
CA LYS A 2 18.49 4.43 12.64
C LYS A 2 17.03 3.98 12.55
N LYS A 3 16.08 4.91 12.45
CA LYS A 3 14.67 4.62 12.18
C LYS A 3 14.45 4.71 10.68
N GLU A 4 13.88 3.66 10.11
CA GLU A 4 13.53 3.56 8.70
C GLU A 4 12.03 3.28 8.58
N TYR A 5 11.45 3.65 7.46
CA TYR A 5 10.02 3.48 7.18
C TYR A 5 9.85 2.64 5.92
N TRP A 6 8.99 1.64 6.01
CA TRP A 6 8.90 0.57 5.03
C TRP A 6 7.46 0.20 4.75
N ILE A 7 7.23 -0.24 3.52
CA ILE A 7 6.02 -0.92 3.10
C ILE A 7 6.41 -2.36 2.77
N ASN A 8 5.70 -3.33 3.33
CA ASN A 8 5.80 -4.72 2.92
C ASN A 8 4.53 -5.13 2.19
N VAL A 9 4.67 -5.66 0.98
CA VAL A 9 3.58 -6.19 0.16
C VAL A 9 3.78 -7.69 0.04
N LYS A 10 2.73 -8.46 0.34
CA LYS A 10 2.75 -9.93 0.32
C LYS A 10 1.83 -10.57 -0.69
N HIS A 11 0.73 -9.93 -1.02
CA HIS A 11 -0.23 -10.47 -1.96
C HIS A 11 -0.80 -9.34 -2.78
N VAL A 12 -0.88 -9.56 -4.08
CA VAL A 12 -1.52 -8.67 -5.05
C VAL A 12 -2.17 -9.55 -6.09
N ASP A 13 -3.46 -9.38 -6.29
CA ASP A 13 -4.19 -9.92 -7.43
C ASP A 13 -4.66 -8.76 -8.31
N ASN A 14 -4.41 -8.84 -9.62
CA ASN A 14 -4.41 -7.73 -10.58
C ASN A 14 -3.24 -6.75 -10.36
N ARG A 15 -3.46 -5.44 -10.26
CA ARG A 15 -2.37 -4.45 -10.12
C ARG A 15 -2.57 -3.55 -8.91
N MET A 16 -1.52 -3.36 -8.13
CA MET A 16 -1.44 -2.36 -7.06
C MET A 16 -0.36 -1.34 -7.38
N VAL A 17 -0.70 -0.06 -7.33
CA VAL A 17 0.24 1.05 -7.44
C VAL A 17 0.25 1.81 -6.13
N ILE A 18 1.45 2.15 -5.67
CA ILE A 18 1.68 2.92 -4.45
C ILE A 18 2.24 4.27 -4.85
N PHE A 19 1.59 5.33 -4.38
CA PHE A 19 2.04 6.71 -4.59
C PHE A 19 2.42 7.36 -3.27
N LEU A 20 3.42 8.23 -3.33
CA LEU A 20 3.79 9.13 -2.25
C LEU A 20 3.89 10.55 -2.80
N ASN A 21 3.06 11.47 -2.30
CA ASN A 21 2.90 12.83 -2.83
C ASN A 21 2.67 12.86 -4.35
N GLY A 22 1.86 11.92 -4.86
CA GLY A 22 1.57 11.78 -6.29
C GLY A 22 2.69 11.15 -7.13
N ALA A 23 3.87 10.87 -6.57
CA ALA A 23 4.92 10.14 -7.26
C ALA A 23 4.77 8.63 -7.05
N THR A 24 4.86 7.84 -8.12
CA THR A 24 4.85 6.37 -8.01
C THR A 24 6.12 5.90 -7.31
N VAL A 25 5.97 5.27 -6.15
CA VAL A 25 7.09 4.66 -5.41
C VAL A 25 7.21 3.17 -5.69
N TRP A 26 6.10 2.52 -6.07
CA TRP A 26 6.09 1.12 -6.47
C TRP A 26 4.85 0.78 -7.31
N ASP A 27 5.01 -0.18 -8.20
CA ASP A 27 3.97 -0.72 -9.07
C ASP A 27 4.19 -2.23 -9.17
N SER A 28 3.17 -3.02 -8.85
CA SER A 28 3.26 -4.48 -8.97
C SER A 28 3.37 -4.94 -10.43
N GLY A 29 2.98 -4.10 -11.38
CA GLY A 29 2.56 -4.55 -12.69
C GLY A 29 1.27 -5.37 -12.60
N ILE A 30 0.87 -5.96 -13.72
CA ILE A 30 -0.27 -6.89 -13.75
C ILE A 30 0.18 -8.22 -13.14
N VAL A 31 -0.54 -8.65 -12.11
CA VAL A 31 -0.37 -9.91 -11.39
C VAL A 31 -1.67 -10.71 -11.49
N HIS A 32 -1.58 -12.04 -11.58
CA HIS A 32 -2.73 -12.93 -11.65
C HIS A 32 -2.58 -14.04 -10.61
N ASP A 33 -3.72 -14.56 -10.15
CA ASP A 33 -3.82 -15.74 -9.27
C ASP A 33 -3.25 -15.53 -7.86
N ASP A 34 -3.17 -14.27 -7.40
CA ASP A 34 -2.78 -13.95 -6.01
C ASP A 34 -1.49 -14.64 -5.54
N PRO A 35 -0.34 -14.45 -6.22
CA PRO A 35 0.90 -15.10 -5.84
C PRO A 35 1.37 -14.59 -4.48
N GLU A 36 1.99 -15.48 -3.71
CA GLU A 36 2.75 -15.07 -2.54
C GLU A 36 3.97 -14.26 -2.98
N MET A 37 4.03 -13.02 -2.52
CA MET A 37 5.11 -12.07 -2.70
C MET A 37 5.75 -11.75 -1.35
N ASN A 38 6.94 -11.15 -1.37
CA ASN A 38 7.55 -10.59 -0.17
C ASN A 38 8.41 -9.38 -0.52
N VAL A 39 7.74 -8.31 -0.95
CA VAL A 39 8.37 -7.09 -1.45
C VAL A 39 8.50 -6.08 -0.31
N PHE A 40 9.67 -5.47 -0.16
CA PHE A 40 9.94 -4.41 0.80
C PHE A 40 10.31 -3.12 0.07
N ILE A 41 9.52 -2.07 0.28
CA ILE A 41 9.70 -0.76 -0.33
C ILE A 41 10.12 0.21 0.76
N ASN A 42 11.31 0.80 0.64
CA ASN A 42 11.80 1.80 1.58
C ASN A 42 11.22 3.17 1.21
N ILE A 43 10.50 3.80 2.13
CA ILE A 43 9.91 5.13 1.94
C ILE A 43 10.59 6.22 2.80
N THR A 44 11.69 5.89 3.48
CA THR A 44 12.37 6.77 4.43
C THR A 44 12.79 8.10 3.79
N ASP A 45 13.50 8.04 2.66
CA ASP A 45 14.02 9.25 2.03
C ASP A 45 12.88 10.11 1.46
N HIS A 46 11.85 9.48 0.90
CA HIS A 46 10.63 10.15 0.46
C HIS A 46 9.92 10.91 1.59
N LEU A 47 9.82 10.31 2.78
CA LEU A 47 9.24 10.98 3.95
C LEU A 47 10.14 12.12 4.44
N LEU A 48 11.46 11.92 4.48
CA LEU A 48 12.40 12.92 4.97
C LEU A 48 12.48 14.15 4.09
N GLU A 49 12.41 13.99 2.77
CA GLU A 49 12.38 15.08 1.79
C GLU A 49 11.24 16.07 2.07
N HIS A 50 10.11 15.56 2.56
CA HIS A 50 8.92 16.36 2.87
C HIS A 50 8.64 16.49 4.36
N SER A 51 9.68 16.39 5.21
CA SER A 51 9.52 16.34 6.67
C SER A 51 8.87 17.56 7.34
N SER A 52 8.71 18.67 6.61
CA SER A 52 8.01 19.88 7.08
C SER A 52 6.55 19.99 6.60
N HIS A 53 6.04 19.03 5.84
CA HIS A 53 4.69 19.03 5.27
C HIS A 53 3.97 17.69 5.56
N SER A 54 2.67 17.64 5.29
CA SER A 54 1.95 16.38 5.22
C SER A 54 2.36 15.63 3.96
N VAL A 55 2.59 14.33 4.12
CA VAL A 55 2.86 13.39 3.03
C VAL A 55 1.60 12.59 2.77
N GLU A 56 1.18 12.56 1.51
CA GLU A 56 0.11 11.70 1.04
C GLU A 56 0.68 10.34 0.64
N LEU A 57 0.19 9.25 1.25
CA LEU A 57 0.49 7.88 0.86
C LEU A 57 -0.79 7.23 0.30
N ILE A 58 -0.76 6.85 -0.98
CA ILE A 58 -1.90 6.28 -1.68
C ILE A 58 -1.62 4.83 -2.04
N PHE A 59 -2.58 3.95 -1.78
CA PHE A 59 -2.63 2.60 -2.35
C PHE A 59 -3.80 2.55 -3.33
N GLU A 60 -3.52 2.18 -4.57
CA GLU A 60 -4.52 2.16 -5.63
C GLU A 60 -4.53 0.81 -6.36
N GLY A 61 -5.72 0.24 -6.52
CA GLY A 61 -5.94 -1.05 -7.18
C GLY A 61 -6.52 -0.90 -8.59
N PHE A 62 -5.88 -1.50 -9.59
CA PHE A 62 -6.25 -1.43 -11.02
C PHE A 62 -6.47 -2.81 -11.63
N ASN A 63 -7.48 -2.90 -12.50
CA ASN A 63 -7.81 -4.10 -13.23
C ASN A 63 -7.59 -3.89 -14.72
N ASP A 64 -6.33 -3.92 -15.12
CA ASP A 64 -5.96 -3.53 -16.48
C ASP A 64 -6.17 -4.64 -17.53
N THR A 65 -6.46 -5.88 -17.10
CA THR A 65 -6.52 -7.06 -17.99
C THR A 65 -7.91 -7.61 -18.19
N TYR A 66 -8.88 -7.12 -17.44
CA TYR A 66 -10.19 -7.71 -17.50
C TYR A 66 -10.96 -7.20 -18.72
N THR A 67 -11.19 -8.12 -19.64
CA THR A 67 -12.11 -7.94 -20.75
C THR A 67 -13.39 -8.71 -20.41
N SER A 68 -14.40 -8.04 -19.86
CA SER A 68 -15.73 -8.65 -19.80
C SER A 68 -16.14 -8.97 -21.24
N ASP A 69 -16.67 -10.15 -21.50
CA ASP A 69 -17.55 -10.37 -22.65
C ASP A 69 -18.87 -9.61 -22.40
N ASP A 70 -18.82 -8.29 -22.11
CA ASP A 70 -19.89 -7.32 -21.82
C ASP A 70 -21.18 -7.85 -21.16
N LYS A 71 -21.08 -8.93 -20.37
CA LYS A 71 -22.18 -9.48 -19.60
C LYS A 71 -22.14 -8.81 -18.24
N GLU A 72 -23.14 -7.98 -17.99
CA GLU A 72 -23.46 -7.52 -16.64
C GLU A 72 -23.54 -8.75 -15.72
N GLY A 73 -22.55 -8.92 -14.84
CA GLY A 73 -22.54 -10.00 -13.85
C GLY A 73 -21.18 -10.63 -13.57
N ASP A 74 -20.17 -10.44 -14.40
CA ASP A 74 -18.88 -11.09 -14.14
C ASP A 74 -18.07 -10.30 -13.09
N LEU A 75 -17.93 -10.88 -11.91
CA LEU A 75 -17.14 -10.34 -10.80
C LEU A 75 -15.68 -10.78 -10.92
N ASN A 76 -14.74 -9.88 -10.62
CA ASN A 76 -13.31 -10.19 -10.61
C ASN A 76 -12.78 -10.34 -9.17
N PRO A 77 -12.07 -11.43 -8.82
CA PRO A 77 -11.42 -11.54 -7.52
C PRO A 77 -10.29 -10.53 -7.35
N TRP A 78 -10.10 -10.14 -6.10
CA TRP A 78 -9.01 -9.29 -5.63
C TRP A 78 -8.48 -9.78 -4.31
N HIS A 79 -7.17 -9.62 -4.13
CA HIS A 79 -6.51 -9.74 -2.85
C HIS A 79 -5.40 -8.71 -2.78
N PHE A 80 -5.39 -7.93 -1.70
CA PHE A 80 -4.23 -7.10 -1.39
C PHE A 80 -3.82 -7.34 0.05
N HIS A 81 -2.52 -7.58 0.22
CA HIS A 81 -1.90 -7.69 1.53
C HIS A 81 -0.71 -6.75 1.61
N TYR A 82 -0.83 -5.72 2.45
CA TYR A 82 0.27 -4.82 2.74
C TYR A 82 0.32 -4.37 4.20
N ARG A 83 1.51 -3.93 4.60
CA ARG A 83 1.80 -3.37 5.92
C ARG A 83 2.70 -2.15 5.76
N VAL A 84 2.40 -1.06 6.47
CA VAL A 84 3.31 0.09 6.59
C VAL A 84 3.81 0.16 8.01
N PHE A 85 5.13 0.17 8.17
CA PHE A 85 5.77 0.04 9.47
C PHE A 85 7.06 0.83 9.54
N SER A 86 7.43 1.16 10.76
CA SER A 86 8.75 1.68 11.07
C SER A 86 9.65 0.57 11.57
N ARG A 87 10.94 0.65 11.24
CA ARG A 87 11.98 -0.30 11.60
C ARG A 87 13.11 0.44 12.31
N LEU A 88 13.37 0.08 13.55
CA LEU A 88 14.56 0.54 14.29
C LEU A 88 15.69 -0.45 14.07
N VAL A 89 16.78 0.01 13.47
CA VAL A 89 17.99 -0.77 13.22
C VAL A 89 19.10 -0.26 14.14
N ASP A 90 19.70 -1.16 14.92
CA ASP A 90 20.90 -0.85 15.70
C ASP A 90 22.15 -0.71 14.81
N ALA A 91 23.26 -0.22 15.38
CA ALA A 91 24.50 0.01 14.64
C ALA A 91 25.09 -1.28 14.05
N ASP A 92 24.76 -2.43 14.65
CA ASP A 92 25.25 -3.75 14.26
C ASP A 92 24.29 -4.51 13.33
N LYS A 93 23.16 -3.90 12.94
CA LYS A 93 22.03 -4.50 12.19
C LYS A 93 21.42 -5.75 12.84
N LYS A 94 21.59 -5.96 14.14
CA LYS A 94 21.18 -7.17 14.87
C LYS A 94 19.82 -7.02 15.52
N LYS A 95 19.54 -5.86 16.13
CA LYS A 95 18.25 -5.57 16.75
C LYS A 95 17.39 -4.80 15.76
N VAL A 96 16.36 -5.50 15.30
CA VAL A 96 15.31 -4.97 14.44
C VAL A 96 14.03 -4.94 15.28
N VAL A 97 13.55 -3.76 15.62
CA VAL A 97 12.22 -3.58 16.20
C VAL A 97 11.34 -2.98 15.12
N GLU A 98 10.24 -3.65 14.82
CA GLU A 98 9.27 -3.16 13.84
C GLU A 98 7.96 -2.78 14.53
N GLU A 99 7.41 -1.64 14.16
CA GLU A 99 6.16 -1.11 14.71
C GLU A 99 5.27 -0.62 13.58
N ASP A 100 4.02 -1.08 13.57
CA ASP A 100 3.05 -0.79 12.52
C ASP A 100 2.56 0.65 12.62
N MET A 101 2.64 1.39 11.52
CA MET A 101 2.13 2.76 11.42
C MET A 101 0.63 2.79 11.11
N LEU A 102 0.12 1.70 10.51
CA LEU A 102 -1.29 1.45 10.24
C LEU A 102 -1.55 -0.05 10.42
N SER A 103 -2.80 -0.41 10.75
CA SER A 103 -3.23 -1.80 10.80
C SER A 103 -2.95 -2.47 9.46
N PRO A 104 -2.25 -3.62 9.42
CA PRO A 104 -2.01 -4.34 8.17
C PRO A 104 -3.32 -4.60 7.42
N TYR A 105 -3.29 -4.37 6.11
CA TYR A 105 -4.39 -4.70 5.22
C TYR A 105 -4.16 -6.09 4.65
N ASN A 106 -5.18 -6.96 4.70
CA ASN A 106 -5.12 -8.32 4.18
C ASN A 106 -6.55 -8.82 3.91
N GLU A 107 -7.13 -8.37 2.81
CA GLU A 107 -8.54 -8.61 2.51
C GLU A 107 -8.74 -9.14 1.09
N LYS A 108 -9.62 -10.14 0.96
CA LYS A 108 -10.05 -10.72 -0.30
C LYS A 108 -11.46 -10.28 -0.63
N HIS A 109 -11.67 -9.81 -1.86
CA HIS A 109 -12.93 -9.24 -2.29
C HIS A 109 -13.24 -9.58 -3.75
N MET A 110 -14.48 -9.28 -4.16
CA MET A 110 -14.90 -9.29 -5.56
C MET A 110 -15.18 -7.85 -5.98
N SER A 111 -14.75 -7.41 -7.16
CA SER A 111 -15.09 -6.08 -7.68
C SER A 111 -15.76 -6.15 -9.05
N ASN A 112 -16.37 -5.03 -9.44
CA ASN A 112 -16.66 -4.80 -10.84
C ASN A 112 -15.32 -4.67 -11.57
N PRO A 113 -15.12 -5.39 -12.68
CA PRO A 113 -13.86 -5.35 -13.38
C PRO A 113 -13.50 -3.98 -13.97
N ASN A 114 -14.49 -3.13 -14.23
CA ASN A 114 -14.33 -1.81 -14.85
C ASN A 114 -14.16 -0.67 -13.82
N ILE A 115 -14.02 -0.98 -12.53
CA ILE A 115 -13.93 0.01 -11.45
C ILE A 115 -12.61 -0.18 -10.67
N ARG A 116 -12.03 0.93 -10.20
CA ARG A 116 -10.91 0.93 -9.26
C ARG A 116 -11.28 0.19 -7.97
N ALA A 117 -10.47 -0.80 -7.60
CA ALA A 117 -10.76 -1.68 -6.46
C ALA A 117 -10.52 -0.99 -5.11
N ILE A 118 -9.39 -0.28 -4.99
CA ILE A 118 -8.98 0.40 -3.76
C ILE A 118 -8.61 1.84 -4.09
N ASN A 119 -9.12 2.77 -3.27
CA ASN A 119 -8.65 4.14 -3.21
C ASN A 119 -8.43 4.52 -1.74
N ASN A 120 -7.21 4.29 -1.26
CA ASN A 120 -6.81 4.63 0.10
C ASN A 120 -5.85 5.80 0.05
N CYS A 121 -6.16 6.87 0.78
CA CYS A 121 -5.24 7.98 1.01
C CYS A 121 -4.95 8.08 2.51
N TYR A 122 -3.68 7.97 2.89
CA TYR A 122 -3.20 8.19 4.25
C TYR A 122 -2.40 9.48 4.31
N GLN A 123 -2.69 10.33 5.30
CA GLN A 123 -1.92 11.53 5.55
C GLN A 123 -0.92 11.27 6.66
N ILE A 124 0.37 11.40 6.34
CA ILE A 124 1.49 11.17 7.23
C ILE A 124 2.14 12.52 7.57
N VAL A 125 2.35 12.80 8.85
CA VAL A 125 3.09 13.99 9.28
C VAL A 125 4.23 13.61 10.21
N ARG A 126 5.28 14.42 10.22
CA ARG A 126 6.33 14.31 11.22
C ARG A 126 5.91 15.01 12.50
N LYS A 127 5.83 14.27 13.60
CA LYS A 127 5.53 14.78 14.95
C LYS A 127 6.47 14.13 15.96
N ASP A 128 7.07 14.93 16.84
CA ASP A 128 7.97 14.45 17.90
C ASP A 128 9.13 13.59 17.35
N ASN A 129 9.72 14.03 16.22
CA ASN A 129 10.76 13.32 15.46
C ASN A 129 10.34 11.96 14.86
N ASP A 130 9.04 11.69 14.75
CA ASP A 130 8.51 10.45 14.19
C ASP A 130 7.47 10.72 13.11
N PHE A 131 7.40 9.87 12.08
CA PHE A 131 6.32 9.95 11.10
C PHE A 131 5.13 9.14 11.56
N LYS A 132 3.94 9.76 11.55
CA LYS A 132 2.69 9.16 12.02
C LYS A 132 1.58 9.44 11.04
N VAL A 133 0.70 8.45 10.85
CA VAL A 133 -0.56 8.63 10.13
C VAL A 133 -1.50 9.45 11.02
N ILE A 134 -2.06 10.55 10.51
CA ILE A 134 -2.98 11.43 11.26
C ILE A 134 -4.40 11.44 10.70
N SER A 135 -4.58 11.03 9.45
CA SER A 135 -5.90 10.81 8.87
C SER A 135 -5.82 9.78 7.76
N ASN A 136 -6.98 9.22 7.42
CA ASN A 136 -7.15 8.39 6.24
C ASN A 136 -8.48 8.72 5.55
N SER A 137 -8.54 8.43 4.26
CA SER A 137 -9.76 8.38 3.47
C SER A 137 -9.71 7.07 2.69
N LEU A 138 -10.55 6.13 3.10
CA LEU A 138 -10.59 4.77 2.55
C LEU A 138 -11.90 4.64 1.78
N THR A 139 -11.80 4.36 0.49
CA THR A 139 -12.96 4.03 -0.34
C THR A 139 -12.66 2.74 -1.08
N GLN A 140 -13.62 1.82 -1.01
CA GLN A 140 -13.53 0.49 -1.60
C GLN A 140 -14.76 0.27 -2.47
N ASN A 141 -14.54 -0.26 -3.68
CA ASN A 141 -15.62 -0.56 -4.62
C ASN A 141 -15.71 -2.06 -4.84
N PHE A 142 -16.13 -2.77 -3.80
CA PHE A 142 -16.30 -4.22 -3.81
C PHE A 142 -17.78 -4.61 -3.70
N TYR A 143 -18.10 -5.80 -4.19
CA TYR A 143 -19.36 -6.48 -3.91
C TYR A 143 -19.17 -7.41 -2.71
N ASN A 144 -20.21 -7.51 -1.88
CA ASN A 144 -20.27 -8.44 -0.73
C ASN A 144 -20.71 -9.85 -1.17
#